data_AF-A0A2Z3V730-F1
#
_entry.id   AF-A0A2Z3V730-F1
#
_cell.length_a   1.000
_cell.length_b   1.000
_cell.length_c   1.000
_cell.angle_alpha   90.00
_cell.angle_beta   90.00
_cell.angle_gamma   90.00
#
_symmetry.space_group_name_H-M   'P 1'
#
loop_
_entity.id
_entity.type
_entity.pdbx_description
1 polymer ?
#
loop_
_entity_poly.entity_id
_entity_poly.type
_entity_poly.pdbx_seq_one_letter_code
_entity_poly.pdbx_strand_id
1 'polypeptide(L)'
;MPFPCGQSWTGKNGSSAHESWEIDFNRGSSATADLGDTVVAAAAGTVVTSANQGSVNGFGNLVKIDHGGGWTTFYAHLRVRSVSAGTRVAMGQKIGEVGNTTKPGASVPPHLHFEVRTSGTYPANIQKAVFNGVTFGYPGQTLASKNCGGGSGGGGGSTNPYTPEKICGSGYTVIDSAAIGSAGKAYLLYNKANGRNCVTTVKSTSLGKASAVSAYLEVQGKARATDAGNFDYYAGPVTAAGAKKCIKWGGKVGSAVYDSPLEHCG
;
A
#
# COMPACT_ATOMS: atom_id res chain seq x y z
N MET A 1 -7.06 7.41 -9.61
CA MET A 1 -6.20 8.59 -9.34
C MET A 1 -4.88 8.14 -8.76
N PRO A 2 -3.77 8.86 -8.97
CA PRO A 2 -2.44 8.46 -8.51
C PRO A 2 -2.19 8.72 -7.00
N PHE A 3 -3.24 8.69 -6.18
CA PHE A 3 -3.19 9.02 -4.75
C PHE A 3 -3.93 8.00 -3.89
N PRO A 4 -3.55 7.85 -2.60
CA PRO A 4 -4.27 6.99 -1.66
C PRO A 4 -5.77 7.24 -1.64
N CYS A 5 -6.52 6.16 -1.48
CA CYS A 5 -7.98 6.18 -1.39
C CYS A 5 -8.50 7.18 -0.34
N GLY A 6 -9.58 7.88 -0.68
CA GLY A 6 -10.22 8.89 0.17
C GLY A 6 -9.55 10.26 0.15
N GLN A 7 -8.32 10.40 -0.37
CA GLN A 7 -7.70 11.72 -0.52
C GLN A 7 -8.32 12.49 -1.68
N SER A 8 -8.66 13.75 -1.42
CA SER A 8 -9.11 14.69 -2.45
C SER A 8 -7.95 15.53 -2.96
N TRP A 9 -7.85 15.60 -4.29
CA TRP A 9 -6.81 16.36 -4.99
C TRP A 9 -7.43 17.20 -6.09
N THR A 10 -6.89 18.40 -6.29
CA THR A 10 -7.24 19.30 -7.38
C THR A 10 -6.19 19.15 -8.47
N GLY A 11 -6.61 18.67 -9.65
CA GLY A 11 -5.76 18.66 -10.84
C GLY A 11 -6.03 19.88 -11.70
N LYS A 12 -4.98 20.48 -12.26
CA LYS A 12 -5.04 21.60 -13.19
C LYS A 12 -4.20 21.33 -14.42
N ASN A 13 -4.60 21.88 -15.55
CA ASN A 13 -3.91 21.73 -16.83
C ASN A 13 -3.40 23.09 -17.39
N GLY A 14 -3.52 24.19 -16.64
CA GLY A 14 -3.20 25.54 -17.12
C GLY A 14 -1.72 25.96 -17.09
N SER A 15 -0.77 25.03 -16.91
CA SER A 15 0.66 25.35 -16.92
C SER A 15 1.14 25.66 -18.34
N SER A 16 2.02 26.65 -18.50
CA SER A 16 2.62 26.95 -19.82
C SER A 16 3.58 25.87 -20.31
N ALA A 17 3.92 24.90 -19.46
CA ALA A 17 4.72 23.72 -19.83
C ALA A 17 3.85 22.55 -20.35
N HIS A 18 2.51 22.66 -20.31
CA HIS A 18 1.61 21.64 -20.80
C HIS A 18 1.30 21.86 -22.27
N GLU A 19 1.30 20.78 -23.06
CA GLU A 19 1.01 20.83 -24.49
C GLU A 19 -0.34 20.16 -24.83
N SER A 20 -0.95 19.43 -23.88
CA SER A 20 -2.20 18.70 -24.10
C SER A 20 -2.98 18.45 -22.80
N TRP A 21 -3.17 17.20 -22.37
CA TRP A 21 -4.03 16.79 -21.26
C TRP A 21 -3.27 16.44 -19.96
N GLU A 22 -2.06 16.97 -19.80
CA GLU A 22 -1.24 16.82 -18.59
C GLU A 22 -1.95 17.41 -17.36
N ILE A 23 -1.64 16.89 -16.18
CA ILE A 23 -2.30 17.31 -14.94
C ILE A 23 -1.26 17.58 -13.87
N ASP A 24 -1.28 18.80 -13.34
CA ASP A 24 -0.57 19.14 -12.11
C ASP A 24 -1.56 19.02 -10.94
N PHE A 25 -1.27 18.12 -10.02
CA PHE A 25 -2.09 17.85 -8.85
C PHE A 25 -1.52 18.51 -7.59
N ASN A 26 -2.40 19.19 -6.87
CA ASN A 26 -2.18 19.76 -5.55
C ASN A 26 -3.39 19.52 -4.64
N ARG A 27 -3.22 19.52 -3.31
CA ARG A 27 -4.38 19.39 -2.40
C ARG A 27 -4.34 20.28 -1.17
N GLY A 28 -3.21 20.89 -0.84
CA GLY A 28 -3.11 21.80 0.28
C GLY A 28 -3.19 23.29 -0.09
N SER A 29 -3.32 24.11 0.94
CA SER A 29 -3.45 25.58 0.83
C SER A 29 -2.13 26.34 0.96
N SER A 30 -1.02 25.65 1.24
CA SER A 30 0.31 26.25 1.36
C SER A 30 1.26 25.74 0.28
N ALA A 31 2.34 26.49 0.04
CA ALA A 31 3.32 26.18 -0.99
C ALA A 31 4.05 24.84 -0.78
N THR A 32 4.03 24.26 0.42
CA THR A 32 4.70 22.99 0.75
C THR A 32 3.75 21.90 1.20
N ALA A 33 2.43 22.16 1.19
CA ALA A 33 1.46 21.27 1.81
C ALA A 33 1.43 19.86 1.22
N ASP A 34 1.81 19.72 -0.06
CA ASP A 34 1.81 18.44 -0.76
C ASP A 34 3.17 17.73 -0.68
N LEU A 35 4.24 18.41 -0.21
CA LEU A 35 5.59 17.84 -0.20
C LEU A 35 5.66 16.59 0.70
N GLY A 36 6.03 15.45 0.12
CA GLY A 36 6.08 14.18 0.84
C GLY A 36 4.78 13.39 0.86
N ASP A 37 3.69 13.93 0.31
CA ASP A 37 2.46 13.16 0.18
C ASP A 37 2.68 11.93 -0.70
N THR A 38 2.03 10.83 -0.33
CA THR A 38 2.23 9.54 -0.99
C THR A 38 1.65 9.54 -2.41
N VAL A 39 2.44 9.08 -3.36
CA VAL A 39 2.01 8.82 -4.75
C VAL A 39 1.91 7.32 -4.95
N VAL A 40 0.79 6.88 -5.53
CA VAL A 40 0.52 5.46 -5.82
C VAL A 40 0.32 5.23 -7.31
N ALA A 41 0.57 4.02 -7.79
CA ALA A 41 0.27 3.62 -9.15
C ALA A 41 -1.23 3.76 -9.43
N ALA A 42 -1.58 4.47 -10.51
CA ALA A 42 -2.96 4.74 -10.90
C ALA A 42 -3.67 3.49 -11.44
N ALA A 43 -2.91 2.57 -12.02
CA ALA A 43 -3.31 1.25 -12.50
C ALA A 43 -2.15 0.25 -12.34
N ALA A 44 -2.43 -1.05 -12.40
CA ALA A 44 -1.40 -2.09 -12.34
C ALA A 44 -0.55 -2.09 -13.61
N GLY A 45 0.73 -2.45 -13.51
CA GLY A 45 1.64 -2.45 -14.65
C GLY A 45 3.07 -2.81 -14.31
N THR A 46 4.00 -2.55 -15.22
CA THR A 46 5.44 -2.71 -15.03
C THR A 46 6.11 -1.35 -15.08
N VAL A 47 6.95 -1.04 -14.09
CA VAL A 47 7.74 0.19 -14.06
C VAL A 47 8.79 0.10 -15.16
N VAL A 48 8.72 0.98 -16.15
CA VAL A 48 9.67 1.05 -17.28
C VAL A 48 10.70 2.16 -17.11
N THR A 49 10.47 3.09 -16.19
CA THR A 49 11.44 4.12 -15.81
C THR A 49 11.28 4.43 -14.33
N SER A 50 12.39 4.48 -13.60
CA SER A 50 12.48 5.07 -12.26
C SER A 50 13.84 5.75 -12.15
N ALA A 51 13.89 7.03 -12.54
CA ALA A 51 15.15 7.74 -12.70
C ALA A 51 14.98 9.24 -12.46
N ASN A 52 16.10 9.95 -12.25
CA ASN A 52 16.13 11.40 -12.39
C ASN A 52 16.34 11.74 -13.87
N GLN A 53 15.41 12.49 -14.44
CA GLN A 53 15.39 12.92 -15.84
C GLN A 53 15.71 14.43 -15.98
N GLY A 54 16.19 15.06 -14.91
CA GLY A 54 16.38 16.51 -14.76
C GLY A 54 17.28 17.17 -15.82
N SER A 55 18.08 16.43 -16.57
CA SER A 55 18.92 17.01 -17.63
C SER A 55 18.29 16.97 -19.03
N VAL A 56 17.11 16.34 -19.20
CA VAL A 56 16.57 15.99 -20.53
C VAL A 56 15.25 16.71 -20.84
N ASN A 57 14.33 16.82 -19.88
CA ASN A 57 12.94 17.20 -20.17
C ASN A 57 12.15 17.78 -18.97
N GLY A 58 12.83 18.29 -17.94
CA GLY A 58 12.19 19.07 -16.86
C GLY A 58 11.42 18.27 -15.80
N PHE A 59 11.10 16.99 -16.05
CA PHE A 59 10.34 16.12 -15.13
C PHE A 59 11.00 15.87 -13.77
N GLY A 60 12.30 16.12 -13.62
CA GLY A 60 13.04 15.76 -12.41
C GLY A 60 13.00 14.26 -12.16
N ASN A 61 12.71 13.84 -10.93
CA ASN A 61 12.52 12.43 -10.62
C ASN A 61 11.21 11.92 -11.22
N LEU A 62 11.31 10.91 -12.07
CA LEU A 62 10.21 10.35 -12.84
C LEU A 62 10.07 8.86 -12.57
N VAL A 63 8.82 8.44 -12.37
CA VAL A 63 8.40 7.05 -12.54
C VAL A 63 7.51 6.96 -13.78
N LYS A 64 7.74 5.97 -14.64
CA LYS A 64 6.84 5.61 -15.74
C LYS A 64 6.39 4.17 -15.58
N ILE A 65 5.09 3.92 -15.74
CA ILE A 65 4.51 2.59 -15.67
C ILE A 65 3.87 2.26 -17.00
N ASP A 66 4.21 1.10 -17.55
CA ASP A 66 3.55 0.47 -18.68
C ASP A 66 2.44 -0.45 -18.18
N HIS A 67 1.22 -0.22 -18.66
CA HIS A 67 0.02 -0.96 -18.28
C HIS A 67 -0.34 -2.05 -19.30
N GLY A 68 0.44 -2.20 -20.37
CA GLY A 68 0.12 -3.04 -21.52
C GLY A 68 -0.82 -2.35 -22.49
N GLY A 69 -1.02 -2.96 -23.67
CA GLY A 69 -1.91 -2.42 -24.70
C GLY A 69 -1.50 -1.04 -25.24
N GLY A 70 -0.23 -0.65 -25.06
CA GLY A 70 0.31 0.65 -25.48
C GLY A 70 0.00 1.81 -24.53
N TRP A 71 -0.56 1.55 -23.35
CA TRP A 71 -0.89 2.58 -22.36
C TRP A 71 0.20 2.74 -21.30
N THR A 72 0.57 3.98 -21.03
CA THR A 72 1.56 4.32 -20.00
C THR A 72 1.10 5.48 -19.13
N THR A 73 1.61 5.54 -17.90
CA THR A 73 1.42 6.70 -17.02
C THR A 73 2.74 7.25 -16.52
N PHE A 74 2.80 8.57 -16.36
CA PHE A 74 4.00 9.30 -15.95
C PHE A 74 3.73 9.98 -14.61
N TYR A 75 4.71 9.93 -13.71
CA TYR A 75 4.65 10.50 -12.36
C TYR A 75 5.93 11.29 -12.11
N ALA A 76 5.87 12.60 -12.30
CA ALA A 76 7.03 13.47 -12.29
C ALA A 76 7.12 14.34 -11.03
N HIS A 77 8.23 15.08 -10.93
CA HIS A 77 8.59 15.96 -9.82
C HIS A 77 8.74 15.28 -8.46
N LEU A 78 8.80 13.95 -8.41
CA LEU A 78 8.83 13.18 -7.17
C LEU A 78 10.02 13.58 -6.29
N ARG A 79 9.88 13.60 -4.96
CA ARG A 79 11.06 13.74 -4.07
C ARG A 79 11.74 12.38 -3.84
N VAL A 80 10.93 11.33 -3.77
CA VAL A 80 11.35 9.94 -3.55
C VAL A 80 10.69 9.07 -4.62
N ARG A 81 11.48 8.16 -5.20
CA ARG A 81 10.97 7.03 -5.99
C ARG A 81 11.11 5.77 -5.14
N SER A 82 10.01 5.07 -4.91
CA SER A 82 9.94 3.89 -4.03
C SER A 82 9.97 2.56 -4.79
N VAL A 83 10.10 2.61 -6.11
CA VAL A 83 10.13 1.45 -7.01
C VAL A 83 11.29 1.57 -8.01
N SER A 84 11.72 0.45 -8.58
CA SER A 84 12.78 0.38 -9.59
C SER A 84 12.24 -0.03 -10.95
N ALA A 85 12.98 0.25 -12.02
CA ALA A 85 12.63 -0.28 -13.35
C ALA A 85 12.59 -1.83 -13.31
N GLY A 86 11.63 -2.41 -14.02
CA GLY A 86 11.33 -3.85 -14.02
C GLY A 86 10.38 -4.31 -12.91
N THR A 87 10.10 -3.50 -11.89
CA THR A 87 9.13 -3.84 -10.84
C THR A 87 7.72 -3.90 -11.40
N ARG A 88 7.01 -5.02 -11.22
CA ARG A 88 5.56 -5.08 -11.40
C ARG A 88 4.89 -4.41 -10.22
N VAL A 89 3.92 -3.55 -10.47
CA VAL A 89 3.20 -2.80 -9.44
C VAL A 89 1.71 -3.00 -9.57
N ALA A 90 1.03 -3.06 -8.43
CA ALA A 90 -0.43 -3.12 -8.35
C ALA A 90 -1.04 -1.72 -8.47
N MET A 91 -2.30 -1.63 -8.91
CA MET A 91 -3.08 -0.42 -8.71
C MET A 91 -3.11 -0.08 -7.21
N GLY A 92 -2.80 1.17 -6.86
CA GLY A 92 -2.78 1.65 -5.49
C GLY A 92 -1.48 1.38 -4.72
N GLN A 93 -0.51 0.69 -5.31
CA GLN A 93 0.80 0.49 -4.69
C GLN A 93 1.59 1.79 -4.61
N LYS A 94 2.28 2.05 -3.49
CA LYS A 94 3.17 3.22 -3.37
C LYS A 94 4.32 3.13 -4.37
N ILE A 95 4.52 4.20 -5.12
CA ILE A 95 5.60 4.32 -6.11
C ILE A 95 6.53 5.50 -5.84
N GLY A 96 6.12 6.44 -4.99
CA GLY A 96 6.94 7.57 -4.62
C GLY A 96 6.23 8.54 -3.70
N GLU A 97 6.80 9.73 -3.61
CA GLU A 97 6.28 10.85 -2.83
C GLU A 97 6.35 12.12 -3.65
N VAL A 98 5.30 12.94 -3.53
CA VAL A 98 5.22 14.26 -4.16
C VAL A 98 6.42 15.09 -3.77
N GLY A 99 6.98 15.76 -4.76
CA GLY A 99 8.14 16.62 -4.58
C GLY A 99 8.07 17.83 -5.47
N ASN A 100 9.24 18.43 -5.65
CA ASN A 100 9.49 19.59 -6.48
C ASN A 100 10.77 19.41 -7.30
N THR A 101 11.15 18.16 -7.60
CA THR A 101 12.39 17.93 -8.34
C THR A 101 12.20 18.35 -9.79
N THR A 102 13.17 19.06 -10.34
CA THR A 102 13.15 19.54 -11.73
C THR A 102 14.58 19.58 -12.26
N LYS A 103 14.79 20.23 -13.41
CA LYS A 103 16.12 20.43 -13.98
C LYS A 103 17.01 21.28 -13.06
N PRO A 104 18.33 21.01 -12.99
CA PRO A 104 19.25 21.84 -12.22
C PRO A 104 19.07 23.34 -12.56
N GLY A 105 19.03 24.18 -11.52
CA GLY A 105 18.85 25.63 -11.66
C GLY A 105 17.40 26.10 -11.86
N ALA A 106 16.43 25.19 -12.02
CA ALA A 106 15.00 25.52 -11.97
C ALA A 106 14.41 25.24 -10.59
N SER A 107 13.29 25.91 -10.28
CA SER A 107 12.51 25.69 -9.06
C SER A 107 11.03 25.65 -9.43
N VAL A 108 10.32 24.66 -8.92
CA VAL A 108 8.88 24.52 -9.06
C VAL A 108 8.27 24.32 -7.67
N PRO A 109 7.08 24.87 -7.38
CA PRO A 109 6.36 24.50 -6.16
C PRO A 109 6.06 23.00 -6.13
N PRO A 110 6.08 22.34 -4.97
CA PRO A 110 5.66 20.95 -4.83
C PRO A 110 4.31 20.64 -5.48
N HIS A 111 4.28 19.66 -6.38
CA HIS A 111 3.07 19.11 -7.01
C HIS A 111 3.39 17.76 -7.63
N LEU A 112 2.36 16.96 -7.96
CA LEU A 112 2.53 15.81 -8.84
C LEU A 112 2.14 16.21 -10.25
N HIS A 113 3.10 16.21 -11.17
CA HIS A 113 2.79 16.23 -12.60
C HIS A 113 2.50 14.80 -13.06
N PHE A 114 1.32 14.62 -13.65
CA PHE A 114 0.76 13.32 -14.03
C PHE A 114 0.29 13.33 -15.48
N GLU A 115 0.59 12.24 -16.18
CA GLU A 115 0.14 12.05 -17.54
C GLU A 115 -0.38 10.62 -17.78
N VAL A 116 -1.35 10.51 -18.69
CA VAL A 116 -1.78 9.24 -19.30
C VAL A 116 -1.43 9.31 -20.77
N ARG A 117 -0.66 8.34 -21.27
CA ARG A 117 -0.23 8.31 -22.67
C ARG A 117 -0.57 6.99 -23.35
N THR A 118 -0.81 7.06 -24.66
CA THR A 118 -0.85 5.91 -25.57
C THR A 118 0.46 5.81 -26.36
N SER A 119 0.57 4.78 -27.20
CA SER A 119 1.62 4.70 -28.22
C SER A 119 1.42 5.83 -29.24
N GLY A 120 2.52 6.46 -29.65
CA GLY A 120 2.50 7.57 -30.61
C GLY A 120 3.45 8.70 -30.22
N THR A 121 3.35 9.82 -30.93
CA THR A 121 4.25 10.97 -30.77
C THR A 121 3.64 12.01 -29.83
N TYR A 122 4.49 12.58 -28.98
CA TYR A 122 4.14 13.73 -28.16
C TYR A 122 3.86 14.97 -29.03
N PRO A 123 2.85 15.81 -28.70
CA PRO A 123 1.96 15.70 -27.54
C PRO A 123 0.67 14.91 -27.82
N ALA A 124 0.41 14.52 -29.08
CA ALA A 124 -0.84 13.86 -29.48
C ALA A 124 -1.12 12.53 -28.77
N ASN A 125 -0.06 11.88 -28.25
CA ASN A 125 -0.19 10.65 -27.49
C ASN A 125 -0.66 10.84 -26.04
N ILE A 126 -0.74 12.07 -25.52
CA ILE A 126 -1.30 12.35 -24.21
C ILE A 126 -2.82 12.30 -24.30
N GLN A 127 -3.45 11.53 -23.41
CA GLN A 127 -4.88 11.27 -23.39
C GLN A 127 -5.53 11.84 -22.13
N LYS A 128 -6.82 12.15 -22.21
CA LYS A 128 -7.62 12.54 -21.04
C LYS A 128 -7.61 11.43 -20.01
N ALA A 129 -7.31 11.78 -18.77
CA ALA A 129 -7.35 10.82 -17.68
C ALA A 129 -8.78 10.43 -17.34
N VAL A 130 -9.01 9.15 -17.06
CA VAL A 130 -10.26 8.63 -16.50
C VAL A 130 -10.00 8.21 -15.06
N PHE A 131 -10.74 8.78 -14.13
CA PHE A 131 -10.65 8.46 -12.73
C PHE A 131 -12.02 8.08 -12.19
N ASN A 132 -12.07 7.04 -11.35
CA ASN A 132 -13.32 6.58 -10.74
C ASN A 132 -14.42 6.24 -11.78
N GLY A 133 -14.03 5.85 -12.99
CA GLY A 133 -14.94 5.58 -14.10
C GLY A 133 -15.44 6.80 -14.87
N VAL A 134 -14.93 8.01 -14.55
CA VAL A 134 -15.36 9.27 -15.18
C VAL A 134 -14.14 10.01 -15.74
N THR A 135 -14.27 10.56 -16.94
CA THR A 135 -13.25 11.42 -17.54
C THR A 135 -13.01 12.65 -16.67
N PHE A 136 -11.75 12.94 -16.37
CA PHE A 136 -11.37 14.11 -15.58
C PHE A 136 -11.80 15.41 -16.26
N GLY A 137 -12.27 16.36 -15.46
CA GLY A 137 -12.71 17.68 -15.90
C GLY A 137 -11.52 18.60 -16.12
N TYR A 138 -11.37 19.10 -17.34
CA TYR A 138 -10.36 20.09 -17.73
C TYR A 138 -11.04 21.47 -17.89
N PRO A 139 -10.33 22.59 -17.62
CA PRO A 139 -8.90 22.68 -17.30
C PRO A 139 -8.56 22.37 -15.83
N GLY A 140 -9.56 22.08 -14.98
CA GLY A 140 -9.29 21.57 -13.64
C GLY A 140 -10.52 21.03 -12.93
N GLN A 141 -10.28 20.11 -12.00
CA GLN A 141 -11.30 19.44 -11.21
C GLN A 141 -10.69 18.97 -9.88
N THR A 142 -11.48 19.06 -8.81
CA THR A 142 -11.18 18.38 -7.55
C THR A 142 -11.90 17.04 -7.51
N LEU A 143 -11.18 15.95 -7.22
CA LEU A 143 -11.74 14.61 -7.14
C LEU A 143 -11.14 13.85 -5.96
N ALA A 144 -11.99 13.09 -5.25
CA ALA A 144 -11.55 12.12 -4.25
C ALA A 144 -11.07 10.84 -4.92
N SER A 145 -9.88 10.36 -4.55
CA SER A 145 -9.34 9.11 -5.09
C SER A 145 -10.16 7.91 -4.60
N LYS A 146 -10.65 7.08 -5.54
CA LYS A 146 -11.14 5.72 -5.24
C LYS A 146 -10.08 4.65 -5.53
N ASN A 147 -8.80 5.04 -5.54
CA ASN A 147 -7.69 4.10 -5.73
C ASN A 147 -7.38 3.34 -4.42
N CYS A 148 -8.27 2.42 -4.06
CA CYS A 148 -8.25 1.67 -2.79
C CYS A 148 -7.51 0.33 -2.88
N GLY A 149 -7.01 0.00 -4.07
CA GLY A 149 -6.00 -1.01 -4.33
C GLY A 149 -6.47 -2.47 -4.35
N GLY A 150 -5.84 -3.25 -5.22
CA GLY A 150 -5.85 -4.71 -5.23
C GLY A 150 -4.52 -5.23 -5.78
N GLY A 151 -3.69 -5.82 -4.91
CA GLY A 151 -2.78 -6.92 -5.26
C GLY A 151 -1.30 -6.66 -5.60
N SER A 152 -0.47 -6.37 -4.59
CA SER A 152 0.94 -6.79 -4.41
C SER A 152 1.90 -6.83 -5.61
N GLY A 153 2.81 -5.85 -5.64
CA GLY A 153 4.11 -5.90 -6.31
C GLY A 153 5.17 -5.04 -5.61
N GLY A 154 5.16 -5.00 -4.27
CA GLY A 154 6.18 -4.32 -3.44
C GLY A 154 5.74 -2.98 -2.83
N GLY A 155 5.12 -3.04 -1.65
CA GLY A 155 5.04 -1.93 -0.69
C GLY A 155 3.79 -1.04 -0.79
N GLY A 156 2.78 -1.34 0.03
CA GLY A 156 1.71 -0.39 0.33
C GLY A 156 0.39 -0.60 -0.41
N GLY A 157 -0.22 -1.79 -0.32
CA GLY A 157 -1.66 -1.80 -0.02
C GLY A 157 -1.86 -1.23 1.39
N SER A 158 -3.06 -1.08 1.91
CA SER A 158 -3.17 -1.01 3.37
C SER A 158 -2.72 -2.38 3.90
N THR A 159 -1.41 -2.56 4.08
CA THR A 159 -0.86 -3.62 4.91
C THR A 159 -1.26 -3.22 6.30
N ASN A 160 -1.78 -4.19 7.03
CA ASN A 160 -2.00 -4.02 8.45
C ASN A 160 -0.70 -3.45 9.07
N PRO A 161 -0.73 -2.27 9.74
CA PRO A 161 0.48 -1.63 10.26
C PRO A 161 1.10 -2.39 11.43
N TYR A 162 0.45 -3.47 11.87
CA TYR A 162 0.90 -4.37 12.91
C TYR A 162 1.40 -5.67 12.29
N THR A 163 2.68 -5.96 12.51
CA THR A 163 3.26 -7.27 12.25
C THR A 163 3.04 -8.17 13.46
N PRO A 164 2.99 -9.50 13.28
CA PRO A 164 2.83 -10.42 14.40
C PRO A 164 3.95 -10.30 15.45
N GLU A 165 5.18 -9.98 15.04
CA GLU A 165 6.30 -9.74 15.95
C GLU A 165 6.12 -8.46 16.77
N LYS A 166 5.58 -7.38 16.16
CA LYS A 166 5.26 -6.14 16.89
C LYS A 166 4.15 -6.36 17.92
N ILE A 167 3.19 -7.24 17.62
CA ILE A 167 2.07 -7.59 18.50
C ILE A 167 2.57 -8.46 19.68
N CYS A 168 3.38 -9.47 19.41
CA CYS A 168 3.91 -10.38 20.44
C CYS A 168 5.06 -9.80 21.27
N GLY A 169 5.77 -8.80 20.74
CA GLY A 169 6.88 -8.14 21.39
C GLY A 169 8.24 -8.77 21.08
N SER A 170 9.30 -8.23 21.70
CA SER A 170 10.68 -8.59 21.41
C SER A 170 10.99 -10.08 21.71
N GLY A 171 11.84 -10.66 20.87
CA GLY A 171 12.31 -12.05 21.01
C GLY A 171 11.34 -13.12 20.50
N TYR A 172 10.12 -12.75 20.08
CA TYR A 172 9.22 -13.66 19.37
C TYR A 172 9.56 -13.70 17.89
N THR A 173 9.54 -14.90 17.32
CA THR A 173 9.73 -15.15 15.88
C THR A 173 8.56 -15.99 15.36
N VAL A 174 8.06 -15.68 14.16
CA VAL A 174 7.03 -16.49 13.51
C VAL A 174 7.58 -17.87 13.21
N ILE A 175 6.88 -18.90 13.70
CA ILE A 175 7.19 -20.31 13.45
C ILE A 175 6.12 -20.96 12.56
N ASP A 176 4.91 -20.40 12.50
CA ASP A 176 3.86 -20.84 11.58
C ASP A 176 2.83 -19.74 11.30
N SER A 177 2.10 -19.87 10.20
CA SER A 177 1.01 -18.96 9.83
C SER A 177 0.00 -19.62 8.90
N ALA A 178 -1.27 -19.25 9.02
CA ALA A 178 -2.34 -19.81 8.22
C ALA A 178 -3.37 -18.74 7.83
N ALA A 179 -3.78 -18.79 6.56
CA ALA A 179 -4.77 -17.87 6.03
C ALA A 179 -6.16 -18.12 6.65
N ILE A 180 -6.85 -17.04 7.00
CA ILE A 180 -8.26 -17.06 7.41
C ILE A 180 -9.08 -16.54 6.22
N GLY A 181 -9.32 -17.44 5.26
CA GLY A 181 -9.85 -17.09 3.95
C GLY A 181 -9.02 -15.98 3.29
N SER A 182 -9.70 -14.99 2.71
CA SER A 182 -9.09 -13.74 2.21
C SER A 182 -9.09 -12.60 3.22
N ALA A 183 -9.69 -12.80 4.40
CA ALA A 183 -10.01 -11.73 5.35
C ALA A 183 -8.87 -11.41 6.34
N GLY A 184 -7.96 -12.35 6.57
CA GLY A 184 -6.82 -12.19 7.46
C GLY A 184 -5.89 -13.40 7.50
N LYS A 185 -4.97 -13.39 8.45
CA LYS A 185 -4.04 -14.49 8.72
C LYS A 185 -3.82 -14.65 10.22
N ALA A 186 -3.86 -15.90 10.71
CA ALA A 186 -3.38 -16.24 12.04
C ALA A 186 -1.87 -16.52 12.00
N TYR A 187 -1.15 -16.18 13.06
CA TYR A 187 0.28 -16.44 13.21
C TYR A 187 0.55 -17.09 14.56
N LEU A 188 1.42 -18.09 14.55
CA LEU A 188 2.04 -18.67 15.73
C LEU A 188 3.50 -18.20 15.81
N LEU A 189 3.86 -17.62 16.94
CA LEU A 189 5.21 -17.16 17.24
C LEU A 189 5.75 -17.87 18.47
N TYR A 190 7.07 -18.03 18.50
CA TYR A 190 7.79 -18.62 19.63
C TYR A 190 8.98 -17.75 20.03
N ASN A 191 9.19 -17.63 21.34
CA ASN A 191 10.36 -16.99 21.92
C ASN A 191 11.24 -18.06 22.58
N LYS A 192 12.37 -18.37 21.93
CA LYS A 192 13.33 -19.39 22.39
C LYS A 192 13.97 -19.06 23.75
N ALA A 193 14.09 -17.78 24.10
CA ALA A 193 14.76 -17.36 25.32
C ALA A 193 13.91 -17.63 26.59
N ASN A 194 12.58 -17.68 26.45
CA ASN A 194 11.67 -17.87 27.59
C ASN A 194 10.68 -19.04 27.42
N GLY A 195 10.73 -19.76 26.30
CA GLY A 195 9.90 -20.95 26.06
C GLY A 195 8.41 -20.67 25.89
N ARG A 196 8.05 -19.45 25.46
CA ARG A 196 6.65 -19.02 25.33
C ARG A 196 6.21 -18.97 23.88
N ASN A 197 4.97 -19.40 23.66
CA ASN A 197 4.23 -19.24 22.43
C ASN A 197 3.39 -17.96 22.49
N CYS A 198 3.15 -17.36 21.33
CA CYS A 198 2.26 -16.23 21.14
C CYS A 198 1.42 -16.45 19.87
N VAL A 199 0.12 -16.19 19.95
CA VAL A 199 -0.77 -16.23 18.80
C VAL A 199 -1.39 -14.86 18.57
N THR A 200 -1.46 -14.47 17.30
CA THR A 200 -2.16 -13.27 16.85
C THR A 200 -2.88 -13.52 15.54
N THR A 201 -4.02 -12.87 15.37
CA THR A 201 -4.77 -12.86 14.13
C THR A 201 -4.80 -11.46 13.55
N VAL A 202 -4.24 -11.29 12.36
CA VAL A 202 -4.07 -9.99 11.71
C VAL A 202 -5.02 -9.89 10.52
N LYS A 203 -5.85 -8.85 10.49
CA LYS A 203 -6.76 -8.60 9.38
C LYS A 203 -6.00 -8.27 8.11
N SER A 204 -6.54 -8.68 6.97
CA SER A 204 -6.11 -8.30 5.62
C SER A 204 -7.17 -7.47 4.89
N THR A 205 -8.39 -7.39 5.43
CA THR A 205 -9.51 -6.59 4.91
C THR A 205 -10.11 -5.71 6.00
N SER A 206 -10.85 -4.66 5.60
CA SER A 206 -11.57 -3.77 6.54
C SER A 206 -10.67 -3.16 7.62
N LEU A 207 -9.42 -2.83 7.27
CA LEU A 207 -8.43 -2.27 8.19
C LEU A 207 -8.86 -0.88 8.69
N GLY A 208 -8.67 -0.63 9.99
CA GLY A 208 -9.10 0.63 10.62
C GLY A 208 -10.59 0.70 10.92
N LYS A 209 -11.33 -0.40 10.72
CA LYS A 209 -12.75 -0.51 11.07
C LYS A 209 -12.98 -1.67 12.03
N ALA A 210 -13.50 -1.40 13.21
CA ALA A 210 -13.83 -2.42 14.19
C ALA A 210 -14.74 -3.51 13.59
N SER A 211 -14.29 -4.75 13.65
CA SER A 211 -15.00 -5.92 13.16
C SER A 211 -14.60 -7.16 13.95
N ALA A 212 -15.46 -8.18 14.00
CA ALA A 212 -15.20 -9.40 14.76
C ALA A 212 -13.88 -10.07 14.35
N VAL A 213 -12.94 -10.19 15.29
CA VAL A 213 -11.68 -10.91 15.16
C VAL A 213 -11.38 -11.67 16.44
N SER A 214 -10.77 -12.84 16.33
CA SER A 214 -10.22 -13.55 17.48
C SER A 214 -8.89 -14.21 17.19
N ALA A 215 -8.11 -14.41 18.23
CA ALA A 215 -6.89 -15.22 18.26
C ALA A 215 -6.98 -16.15 19.48
N TYR A 216 -6.56 -17.40 19.33
CA TYR A 216 -6.55 -18.34 20.45
C TYR A 216 -5.30 -19.20 20.46
N LEU A 217 -4.93 -19.63 21.66
CA LEU A 217 -3.80 -20.51 21.93
C LEU A 217 -4.21 -21.57 22.96
N GLU A 218 -3.99 -22.82 22.63
CA GLU A 218 -4.28 -23.98 23.46
C GLU A 218 -3.02 -24.85 23.55
N VAL A 219 -2.45 -24.94 24.74
CA VAL A 219 -1.30 -25.81 25.01
C VAL A 219 -1.83 -27.17 25.43
N GLN A 220 -1.25 -28.26 24.92
CA GLN A 220 -1.64 -29.61 25.27
C GLN A 220 -1.79 -29.80 26.79
N GLY A 221 -2.99 -30.18 27.23
CA GLY A 221 -3.33 -30.39 28.64
C GLY A 221 -3.66 -29.11 29.43
N LYS A 222 -3.80 -27.96 28.78
CA LYS A 222 -4.25 -26.69 29.39
C LYS A 222 -5.53 -26.21 28.72
N ALA A 223 -6.29 -25.39 29.46
CA ALA A 223 -7.43 -24.69 28.91
C ALA A 223 -6.99 -23.71 27.80
N ARG A 224 -7.84 -23.56 26.79
CA ARG A 224 -7.66 -22.59 25.71
C ARG A 224 -7.72 -21.16 26.24
N ALA A 225 -6.73 -20.35 25.90
CA ALA A 225 -6.77 -18.91 26.05
C ALA A 225 -7.24 -18.28 24.73
N THR A 226 -8.13 -17.29 24.79
CA THR A 226 -8.68 -16.62 23.60
C THR A 226 -8.76 -15.12 23.85
N ASP A 227 -8.32 -14.34 22.88
CA ASP A 227 -8.65 -12.92 22.75
C ASP A 227 -9.66 -12.76 21.60
N ALA A 228 -10.80 -12.16 21.87
CA ALA A 228 -11.90 -12.05 20.91
C ALA A 228 -12.70 -10.76 21.14
N GLY A 229 -13.05 -10.09 20.04
CA GLY A 229 -13.79 -8.84 20.10
C GLY A 229 -13.94 -8.21 18.73
N ASN A 230 -14.39 -6.95 18.72
CA ASN A 230 -14.39 -6.14 17.51
C ASN A 230 -13.12 -5.31 17.48
N PHE A 231 -12.21 -5.63 16.55
CA PHE A 231 -10.90 -4.98 16.45
C PHE A 231 -10.69 -4.32 15.09
N ASP A 232 -9.98 -3.19 15.11
CA ASP A 232 -9.68 -2.42 13.91
C ASP A 232 -8.66 -3.13 13.02
N TYR A 233 -7.70 -3.83 13.63
CA TYR A 233 -6.53 -4.37 12.93
C TYR A 233 -6.22 -5.83 13.28
N TYR A 234 -6.23 -6.23 14.55
CA TYR A 234 -5.83 -7.58 14.94
C TYR A 234 -6.44 -7.99 16.29
N ALA A 235 -6.42 -9.29 16.58
CA ALA A 235 -6.59 -9.84 17.92
C ALA A 235 -5.29 -10.50 18.40
N GLY A 236 -5.10 -10.58 19.71
CA GLY A 236 -3.87 -10.98 20.40
C GLY A 236 -3.11 -9.78 20.98
N PRO A 237 -1.95 -10.02 21.62
CA PRO A 237 -1.26 -11.30 21.71
C PRO A 237 -1.90 -12.23 22.75
N VAL A 238 -2.14 -13.49 22.36
CA VAL A 238 -2.44 -14.56 23.33
C VAL A 238 -1.17 -15.34 23.58
N THR A 239 -0.62 -15.27 24.80
CA THR A 239 0.65 -15.92 25.13
C THR A 239 0.53 -17.01 26.17
N ALA A 240 1.30 -18.09 26.01
CA ALA A 240 1.36 -19.17 26.99
C ALA A 240 2.74 -19.86 26.97
N ALA A 241 3.19 -20.34 28.13
CA ALA A 241 4.33 -21.24 28.20
C ALA A 241 3.92 -22.62 27.65
N GLY A 242 4.68 -23.10 26.66
CA GLY A 242 4.37 -24.34 25.93
C GLY A 242 5.57 -25.10 25.38
N ALA A 243 6.80 -24.78 25.83
CA ALA A 243 7.98 -25.57 25.47
C ALA A 243 7.77 -27.06 25.75
N LYS A 244 8.16 -27.93 24.81
CA LYS A 244 8.00 -29.41 24.90
C LYS A 244 6.54 -29.88 24.99
N LYS A 245 5.58 -29.07 24.53
CA LYS A 245 4.16 -29.42 24.46
C LYS A 245 3.64 -29.13 23.06
N CYS A 246 2.69 -29.93 22.60
CA CYS A 246 1.97 -29.61 21.37
C CYS A 246 1.09 -28.37 21.59
N ILE A 247 0.92 -27.60 20.52
CA ILE A 247 0.18 -26.36 20.48
C ILE A 247 -0.94 -26.49 19.46
N LYS A 248 -2.14 -26.06 19.85
CA LYS A 248 -3.27 -25.80 18.97
C LYS A 248 -3.55 -24.30 18.97
N TRP A 249 -3.74 -23.72 17.80
CA TRP A 249 -3.80 -22.28 17.62
C TRP A 249 -4.68 -21.90 16.44
N GLY A 250 -5.14 -20.65 16.44
CA GLY A 250 -5.92 -20.14 15.33
C GLY A 250 -6.68 -18.90 15.68
N GLY A 251 -7.74 -18.64 14.93
CA GLY A 251 -8.48 -17.41 15.04
C GLY A 251 -9.57 -17.23 14.00
N LYS A 252 -10.21 -16.07 14.05
CA LYS A 252 -11.35 -15.71 13.22
C LYS A 252 -11.20 -14.29 12.70
N VAL A 253 -11.68 -14.03 11.48
CA VAL A 253 -11.93 -12.69 10.96
C VAL A 253 -13.29 -12.68 10.26
N GLY A 254 -14.24 -11.88 10.75
CA GLY A 254 -15.60 -11.89 10.22
C GLY A 254 -16.27 -13.24 10.46
N SER A 255 -16.61 -13.98 9.42
CA SER A 255 -17.12 -15.37 9.51
C SER A 255 -16.06 -16.43 9.21
N ALA A 256 -14.92 -16.05 8.64
CA ALA A 256 -13.85 -16.97 8.29
C ALA A 256 -13.06 -17.38 9.53
N VAL A 257 -12.69 -18.66 9.61
CA VAL A 257 -12.02 -19.26 10.76
C VAL A 257 -10.84 -20.11 10.28
N TYR A 258 -9.76 -20.09 11.06
CA TYR A 258 -8.71 -21.09 11.02
C TYR A 258 -8.60 -21.74 12.40
N ASP A 259 -8.54 -23.07 12.41
CA ASP A 259 -8.41 -23.90 13.62
C ASP A 259 -7.38 -24.99 13.31
N SER A 260 -6.20 -24.92 13.92
CA SER A 260 -5.15 -25.92 13.68
C SER A 260 -5.47 -27.26 14.37
N PRO A 261 -4.87 -28.37 13.95
CA PRO A 261 -4.72 -29.54 14.84
C PRO A 261 -3.76 -29.22 16.01
N LEU A 262 -3.57 -30.17 16.93
CA LEU A 262 -2.42 -30.12 17.84
C LEU A 262 -1.15 -30.43 17.04
N GLU A 263 -0.22 -29.50 17.03
CA GLU A 263 1.01 -29.54 16.23
C GLU A 263 2.16 -28.82 16.98
N HIS A 264 3.31 -28.60 16.34
CA HIS A 264 4.48 -27.93 16.97
C HIS A 264 4.88 -28.55 18.32
N CYS A 265 4.91 -29.88 18.39
CA CYS A 265 5.27 -30.64 19.59
C CYS A 265 6.79 -30.63 19.81
N GLY A 266 7.34 -29.60 20.46
CA GLY A 266 8.79 -29.44 20.65
C GLY A 266 9.19 -28.44 21.72
#